data_AF-A0A957NKV8-F1
#
_entry.id   AF-A0A957NKV8-F1
#
_cell.length_a   1.000
_cell.length_b   1.000
_cell.length_c   1.000
_cell.angle_alpha   90.00
_cell.angle_beta   90.00
_cell.angle_gamma   90.00
#
_symmetry.space_group_name_H-M   'P 1'
#
loop_
_entity.id
_entity.type
_entity.pdbx_description
1 polymer ?
#
loop_
_entity_poly.entity_id
_entity_poly.type
_entity_poly.pdbx_seq_one_letter_code
_entity_poly.pdbx_strand_id
1 'polypeptide(L)'
;MKWLTTRAPILLLHFITLGLCAVALYVYRLPPTLTAIPEEGSAESQWWGLWPVTYLSPTVFLSGLAIILLTASLLWYFTLPEAPRATTNNAHPSSHRHLSQWPYFLLTAGFIGAFYAFPISHTRWGDAYILTKAIAHPDPAIRLSYSWQAPLDLFLHSQVWRYFHDNRGWQDAMPVYHLLSPVAGLLYLSAAAVTSKASARYTATPQWLSFGLVTSLGVMQLFFGYIENYSYAAAGILLYLGLGLLTLRQQCPLWVAALALAITNAFHPSTIVYWPAMLWLSWQDISRRNKGWHSSVYQVLLPPLLVVAGTVILMEWGGHGIVTLFTTDRPGGGDARWLVPLWATTTRWERYTMFSWPHLRDLLNEQLLVGPILLPTLLAAWLSWRLWRQPEENHFTKDKAKSGLEYIVFLAIGTVCHLLLIWLWNPDYGGQRDWDLFSLAMIPTALLVAHMLPRLIANPRVLLAGMIPLLMLQYAQLATWIYQNTLRWVWP
;
A
#
# COMPACT_ATOMS: atom_id res chain seq x y z
N MET A 1 -30.33 23.70 4.34
CA MET A 1 -29.45 23.18 3.26
C MET A 1 -27.96 23.32 3.56
N LYS A 2 -27.39 24.49 3.90
CA LYS A 2 -25.93 24.65 4.18
C LYS A 2 -25.37 23.66 5.23
N TRP A 3 -26.15 23.37 6.27
CA TRP A 3 -25.79 22.39 7.31
C TRP A 3 -25.54 20.98 6.75
N LEU A 4 -26.44 20.50 5.89
CA LEU A 4 -26.33 19.18 5.26
C LEU A 4 -25.09 19.10 4.36
N THR A 5 -24.83 20.13 3.55
CA THR A 5 -23.67 20.12 2.64
C THR A 5 -22.33 20.06 3.37
N THR A 6 -22.22 20.68 4.55
CA THR A 6 -20.97 20.65 5.33
C THR A 6 -20.79 19.37 6.15
N ARG A 7 -21.88 18.66 6.48
CA ARG A 7 -21.85 17.52 7.39
C ARG A 7 -22.07 16.16 6.73
N ALA A 8 -22.62 16.13 5.53
CA ALA A 8 -22.84 14.86 4.83
C ALA A 8 -21.55 14.05 4.62
N PRO A 9 -20.39 14.64 4.26
CA PRO A 9 -19.16 13.87 4.11
C PRO A 9 -18.72 13.21 5.42
N ILE A 10 -18.75 13.93 6.55
CA ILE A 10 -18.37 13.36 7.85
C ILE A 10 -19.36 12.28 8.31
N LEU A 11 -20.67 12.46 8.08
CA LEU A 11 -21.67 11.42 8.35
C LEU A 11 -21.37 10.12 7.58
N LEU A 12 -20.99 10.22 6.30
CA LEU A 12 -20.58 9.06 5.51
C LEU A 12 -19.33 8.39 6.08
N LEU A 13 -18.32 9.15 6.51
CA LEU A 13 -17.11 8.59 7.13
C LEU A 13 -17.40 7.88 8.47
N HIS A 14 -18.27 8.43 9.31
CA HIS A 14 -18.72 7.74 10.52
C HIS A 14 -19.57 6.50 10.20
N PHE A 15 -20.41 6.55 9.18
CA PHE A 15 -21.17 5.39 8.72
C PHE A 15 -20.23 4.26 8.25
N ILE A 16 -19.17 4.59 7.51
CA ILE A 16 -18.13 3.62 7.14
C ILE A 16 -17.46 3.04 8.40
N THR A 17 -17.11 3.87 9.37
CA THR A 17 -16.51 3.42 10.64
C THR A 17 -17.42 2.40 11.34
N LEU A 18 -18.70 2.74 11.51
CA LEU A 18 -19.69 1.86 12.15
C LEU A 18 -19.90 0.56 11.37
N GLY A 19 -19.97 0.64 10.04
CA GLY A 19 -20.10 -0.52 9.17
C GLY A 19 -18.93 -1.49 9.33
N LEU A 20 -17.69 -0.98 9.27
CA LEU A 20 -16.49 -1.80 9.43
C LEU A 20 -16.39 -2.39 10.84
N CYS A 21 -16.73 -1.63 11.88
CA CYS A 21 -16.85 -2.12 13.25
C CYS A 21 -17.85 -3.29 13.37
N ALA A 22 -19.01 -3.17 12.73
CA ALA A 22 -20.04 -4.21 12.75
C ALA A 22 -19.60 -5.47 12.01
N VAL A 23 -18.95 -5.33 10.84
CA VAL A 23 -18.41 -6.48 10.08
C VAL A 23 -17.29 -7.16 10.86
N ALA A 24 -16.37 -6.40 11.48
CA ALA A 24 -15.33 -6.99 12.32
C ALA A 24 -15.91 -7.78 13.50
N LEU A 25 -16.95 -7.26 14.17
CA LEU A 25 -17.66 -7.98 15.24
C LEU A 25 -18.38 -9.23 14.72
N TYR A 26 -18.94 -9.20 13.52
CA TYR A 26 -19.53 -10.36 12.87
C TYR A 26 -18.48 -11.45 12.62
N VAL A 27 -17.36 -11.10 11.99
CA VAL A 27 -16.25 -12.04 11.71
C VAL A 27 -15.67 -12.61 12.99
N TYR A 28 -15.51 -11.80 14.04
CA TYR A 28 -15.01 -12.25 15.35
C TYR A 28 -15.86 -13.36 15.97
N ARG A 29 -17.15 -13.44 15.65
CA ARG A 29 -18.08 -14.45 16.18
C ARG A 29 -18.20 -15.70 15.32
N LEU A 30 -17.52 -15.74 14.17
CA LEU A 30 -17.52 -16.92 13.31
C LEU A 30 -16.75 -18.07 13.98
N PRO A 31 -17.12 -19.33 13.71
CA PRO A 31 -16.44 -20.48 14.29
C PRO A 31 -14.97 -20.54 13.82
N PRO A 32 -14.02 -20.92 14.69
CA PRO A 32 -12.61 -21.02 14.33
C PRO A 32 -12.38 -22.14 13.31
N THR A 33 -11.35 -21.98 12.48
CA THR A 33 -10.90 -23.03 11.56
C THR A 33 -10.09 -24.07 12.35
N LEU A 34 -10.46 -25.34 12.23
CA LEU A 34 -9.79 -26.44 12.93
C LEU A 34 -8.50 -26.91 12.22
N THR A 35 -8.40 -26.64 10.92
CA THR A 35 -7.28 -27.06 10.08
C THR A 35 -6.30 -25.92 9.88
N ALA A 36 -5.04 -26.27 9.65
CA ALA A 36 -4.01 -25.30 9.28
C ALA A 36 -4.40 -24.57 7.98
N ILE A 37 -4.70 -25.35 6.93
CA ILE A 37 -5.14 -24.79 5.66
C ILE A 37 -6.67 -24.73 5.69
N PRO A 38 -7.28 -23.53 5.62
CA PRO A 38 -8.73 -23.40 5.66
C PRO A 38 -9.32 -24.03 4.38
N GLU A 39 -10.37 -24.83 4.55
CA GLU A 39 -11.12 -25.38 3.42
C GLU A 39 -11.79 -24.26 2.62
N GLU A 40 -11.97 -24.43 1.31
CA GLU A 40 -12.49 -23.38 0.40
C GLU A 40 -13.87 -22.83 0.81
N GLY A 41 -14.68 -23.62 1.54
CA GLY A 41 -15.99 -23.23 2.07
C GLY A 41 -16.00 -22.72 3.52
N SER A 42 -14.87 -22.74 4.22
CA SER A 42 -14.79 -22.34 5.64
C SER A 42 -15.08 -20.85 5.85
N ALA A 43 -15.38 -20.47 7.10
CA ALA A 43 -15.54 -19.07 7.45
C ALA A 43 -14.26 -18.26 7.20
N GLU A 44 -13.08 -18.83 7.48
CA GLU A 44 -11.79 -18.19 7.21
C GLU A 44 -11.57 -17.95 5.73
N SER A 45 -11.81 -18.92 4.85
CA SER A 45 -11.64 -18.72 3.41
C SER A 45 -12.61 -17.69 2.83
N GLN A 46 -13.75 -17.45 3.49
CA GLN A 46 -14.73 -16.45 3.07
C GLN A 46 -14.39 -15.03 3.57
N TRP A 47 -13.75 -14.92 4.73
CA TRP A 47 -13.52 -13.67 5.46
C TRP A 47 -12.05 -13.44 5.84
N TRP A 48 -11.13 -14.01 5.06
CA TRP A 48 -9.69 -14.04 5.38
C TRP A 48 -9.09 -12.65 5.60
N GLY A 49 -9.64 -11.62 4.95
CA GLY A 49 -9.13 -10.25 5.10
C GLY A 49 -9.43 -9.60 6.46
N LEU A 50 -10.48 -10.05 7.14
CA LEU A 50 -10.82 -9.63 8.50
C LEU A 50 -10.52 -10.71 9.55
N TRP A 51 -10.11 -11.90 9.13
CA TRP A 51 -9.86 -13.03 10.00
C TRP A 51 -8.87 -12.81 11.15
N PRO A 52 -7.82 -11.96 11.05
CA PRO A 52 -6.89 -11.77 12.17
C PRO A 52 -7.52 -11.33 13.48
N VAL A 53 -8.67 -10.65 13.42
CA VAL A 53 -9.37 -10.22 14.64
C VAL A 53 -9.78 -11.41 15.52
N THR A 54 -9.98 -12.59 14.93
CA THR A 54 -10.36 -13.83 15.64
C THR A 54 -9.27 -14.35 16.56
N TYR A 55 -8.01 -13.93 16.36
CA TYR A 55 -6.88 -14.33 17.21
C TYR A 55 -6.79 -13.52 18.52
N LEU A 56 -7.60 -12.47 18.67
CA LEU A 56 -7.63 -11.67 19.89
C LEU A 56 -8.52 -12.29 20.97
N SER A 57 -8.13 -12.09 22.23
CA SER A 57 -9.04 -12.38 23.35
C SER A 57 -10.27 -11.47 23.31
N PRO A 58 -11.44 -11.93 23.81
CA PRO A 58 -12.67 -11.14 23.77
C PRO A 58 -12.52 -9.77 24.42
N THR A 59 -11.78 -9.70 25.53
CA THR A 59 -11.54 -8.45 26.26
C THR A 59 -10.76 -7.45 25.43
N VAL A 60 -9.68 -7.88 24.75
CA VAL A 60 -8.84 -6.99 23.93
C VAL A 60 -9.63 -6.50 22.72
N PHE A 61 -10.33 -7.41 22.03
CA PHE A 61 -11.15 -7.06 20.86
C PHE A 61 -12.26 -6.06 21.20
N LEU A 62 -13.09 -6.37 22.21
CA LEU A 62 -14.21 -5.52 22.60
C LEU A 62 -13.75 -4.17 23.17
N SER A 63 -12.62 -4.13 23.90
CA SER A 63 -12.05 -2.88 24.39
C SER A 63 -11.55 -2.00 23.24
N GLY A 64 -10.86 -2.58 22.26
CA GLY A 64 -10.43 -1.86 21.06
C GLY A 64 -11.61 -1.27 20.29
N LEU A 65 -12.66 -2.06 20.09
CA LEU A 65 -13.90 -1.61 19.46
C LEU A 65 -14.57 -0.47 20.23
N ALA A 66 -14.68 -0.60 21.55
CA ALA A 66 -15.27 0.43 22.42
C ALA A 66 -14.47 1.75 22.35
N ILE A 67 -13.14 1.68 22.33
CA ILE A 67 -12.27 2.87 22.22
C ILE A 67 -12.48 3.59 20.88
N ILE A 68 -12.57 2.85 19.77
CA ILE A 68 -12.83 3.44 18.44
C ILE A 68 -14.19 4.14 18.43
N LEU A 69 -15.25 3.47 18.91
CA LEU A 69 -16.60 4.01 18.93
C LEU A 69 -16.73 5.22 19.87
N LEU A 70 -16.09 5.18 21.04
CA LEU A 70 -16.04 6.30 21.97
C LEU A 70 -15.31 7.49 21.33
N THR A 71 -14.17 7.25 20.67
CA THR A 71 -13.42 8.31 19.99
C THR A 71 -14.23 8.93 18.86
N ALA A 72 -14.89 8.11 18.04
CA ALA A 72 -15.81 8.58 17.01
C ALA A 72 -16.93 9.45 17.59
N SER A 73 -17.53 9.03 18.71
CA SER A 73 -18.62 9.76 19.36
C SER A 73 -18.17 11.08 19.96
N LEU A 74 -17.01 11.09 20.64
CA LEU A 74 -16.43 12.31 21.22
C LEU A 74 -16.05 13.32 20.14
N LEU A 75 -15.35 12.87 19.10
CA LEU A 75 -14.96 13.74 17.98
C LEU A 75 -16.19 14.27 17.24
N TRP A 76 -17.21 13.44 17.03
CA TRP A 76 -18.49 13.90 16.50
C TRP A 76 -19.10 15.00 17.38
N TYR A 77 -19.19 14.77 18.68
CA TYR A 77 -19.73 15.74 19.64
C TYR A 77 -18.97 17.08 19.60
N PHE A 78 -17.64 17.06 19.59
CA PHE A 78 -16.82 18.28 19.53
C PHE A 78 -16.80 18.97 18.16
N THR A 79 -17.27 18.30 17.10
CA THR A 79 -17.53 18.95 15.80
C THR A 79 -18.90 19.59 15.69
N LEU A 80 -19.80 19.35 16.67
CA LEU A 80 -21.02 20.13 16.77
C LEU A 80 -20.63 21.60 17.03
N PRO A 81 -21.19 22.55 16.27
CA PRO A 81 -20.82 23.94 16.35
C PRO A 81 -21.11 24.45 17.76
N GLU A 82 -20.09 24.99 18.41
CA GLU A 82 -20.33 26.09 19.32
C GLU A 82 -21.10 27.16 18.55
N ALA A 83 -22.15 27.72 19.17
CA ALA A 83 -22.90 28.85 18.64
C ALA A 83 -21.93 29.87 18.02
N PRO A 84 -22.29 30.51 16.88
CA PRO A 84 -21.39 31.36 16.12
C PRO A 84 -20.78 32.43 17.04
N ARG A 85 -19.58 32.17 17.56
CA ARG A 85 -18.77 33.18 18.22
C ARG A 85 -18.47 34.16 17.12
N ALA A 86 -19.05 35.35 17.22
CA ALA A 86 -18.81 36.47 16.32
C ALA A 86 -17.31 36.59 16.09
N THR A 87 -16.86 36.09 14.94
CA THR A 87 -15.45 36.01 14.61
C THR A 87 -15.06 37.40 14.19
N THR A 88 -14.43 38.12 15.12
CA THR A 88 -13.74 39.37 14.82
C THR A 88 -12.76 39.13 13.68
N ASN A 89 -13.03 39.76 12.54
CA ASN A 89 -12.46 39.53 11.20
C ASN A 89 -10.94 39.75 11.04
N ASN A 90 -10.14 39.73 12.11
CA ASN A 90 -8.73 40.10 12.08
C ASN A 90 -7.75 38.94 12.33
N ALA A 91 -8.21 37.68 12.24
CA ALA A 91 -7.30 36.54 12.29
C ALA A 91 -6.53 36.45 10.96
N HIS A 92 -5.40 37.18 10.88
CA HIS A 92 -4.36 36.95 9.90
C HIS A 92 -4.12 35.45 9.75
N PRO A 93 -3.88 34.94 8.53
CA PRO A 93 -3.55 33.53 8.30
C PRO A 93 -2.34 33.20 9.16
N SER A 94 -2.62 32.58 10.30
CA SER A 94 -1.63 32.29 11.33
C SER A 94 -0.50 31.55 10.64
N SER A 95 0.70 32.14 10.70
CA SER A 95 1.96 31.52 10.28
C SER A 95 1.84 30.02 10.49
N HIS A 96 1.90 29.23 9.41
CA HIS A 96 1.86 27.77 9.49
C HIS A 96 2.87 27.35 10.57
N ARG A 97 2.40 27.12 11.79
CA ARG A 97 3.27 26.73 12.89
C ARG A 97 3.85 25.44 12.41
N HIS A 98 5.16 25.44 12.14
CA HIS A 98 5.88 24.25 11.77
C HIS A 98 5.62 23.26 12.89
N LEU A 99 4.64 22.36 12.67
CA LEU A 99 4.38 21.27 13.58
C LEU A 99 5.72 20.56 13.68
N SER A 100 6.19 20.47 14.92
CA SER A 100 7.40 19.77 15.27
C SER A 100 7.44 18.44 14.52
N GLN A 101 8.54 18.15 13.81
CA GLN A 101 8.67 16.88 13.08
C GLN A 101 8.92 15.70 14.02
N TRP A 102 9.14 15.97 15.31
CA TRP A 102 9.45 14.98 16.34
C TRP A 102 8.41 13.84 16.45
N PRO A 103 7.09 14.05 16.40
CA PRO A 103 6.14 12.94 16.46
C PRO A 103 6.32 11.94 15.32
N TYR A 104 6.60 12.40 14.10
CA TYR A 104 6.83 11.52 12.94
C TYR A 104 8.13 10.73 13.09
N PHE A 105 9.18 11.36 13.63
CA PHE A 105 10.44 10.67 13.95
C PHE A 105 10.23 9.59 15.03
N LEU A 106 9.51 9.91 16.11
CA LEU A 106 9.21 8.96 17.18
C LEU A 106 8.34 7.80 16.69
N LEU A 107 7.32 8.09 15.86
CA LEU A 107 6.51 7.05 15.22
C LEU A 107 7.34 6.17 14.30
N THR A 108 8.22 6.76 13.48
CA THR A 108 9.13 6.02 12.60
C THR A 108 10.06 5.12 13.40
N ALA A 109 10.68 5.63 14.46
CA ALA A 109 11.52 4.86 15.36
C ALA A 109 10.73 3.73 16.05
N GLY A 110 9.49 4.02 16.48
CA GLY A 110 8.58 3.03 17.07
C GLY A 110 8.25 1.89 16.10
N PHE A 111 7.93 2.19 14.84
CA PHE A 111 7.69 1.17 13.82
C PHE A 111 8.94 0.34 13.53
N ILE A 112 10.11 0.96 13.41
CA ILE A 112 11.37 0.23 13.19
C ILE A 112 11.64 -0.72 14.36
N GLY A 113 11.46 -0.27 15.60
CA GLY A 113 11.54 -1.14 16.77
C GLY A 113 10.55 -2.29 16.70
N ALA A 114 9.31 -2.02 16.28
CA ALA A 114 8.28 -3.04 16.12
C ALA A 114 8.62 -4.08 15.03
N PHE A 115 9.20 -3.67 13.90
CA PHE A 115 9.59 -4.59 12.81
C PHE A 115 10.52 -5.70 13.29
N TYR A 116 11.48 -5.36 14.16
CA TYR A 116 12.39 -6.33 14.77
C TYR A 116 11.81 -7.08 15.96
N ALA A 117 10.88 -6.47 16.70
CA ALA A 117 10.28 -7.08 17.90
C ALA A 117 9.19 -8.11 17.56
N PHE A 118 8.51 -7.95 16.43
CA PHE A 118 7.36 -8.76 16.04
C PHE A 118 7.52 -9.39 14.65
N PRO A 119 8.65 -10.06 14.33
CA PRO A 119 8.82 -10.67 13.02
C PRO A 119 7.83 -11.83 12.83
N ILE A 120 7.46 -12.09 11.57
CA ILE A 120 6.70 -13.29 11.22
C ILE A 120 7.44 -14.54 11.70
N SER A 121 6.69 -15.49 12.26
CA SER A 121 7.26 -16.69 12.89
C SER A 121 7.01 -17.98 12.10
N HIS A 122 6.44 -17.86 10.90
CA HIS A 122 6.06 -19.00 10.08
C HIS A 122 6.15 -18.73 8.57
N THR A 123 6.05 -19.79 7.77
CA THR A 123 6.07 -19.72 6.30
C THR A 123 4.71 -19.98 5.64
N ARG A 124 3.59 -19.80 6.37
CA ARG A 124 2.23 -20.16 5.95
C ARG A 124 1.79 -19.56 4.60
N TRP A 125 2.25 -18.35 4.30
CA TRP A 125 1.76 -17.55 3.18
C TRP A 125 2.59 -17.74 1.92
N GLY A 126 1.96 -17.52 0.75
CA GLY A 126 2.59 -17.51 -0.57
C GLY A 126 3.63 -18.61 -0.80
N ASP A 127 4.77 -18.15 -1.28
CA ASP A 127 6.01 -18.87 -1.58
C ASP A 127 7.01 -18.87 -0.41
N ALA A 128 6.68 -18.28 0.74
CA ALA A 128 7.59 -18.17 1.89
C ALA A 128 8.33 -19.48 2.23
N TYR A 129 7.63 -20.62 2.19
CA TYR A 129 8.25 -21.93 2.43
C TYR A 129 9.28 -22.28 1.35
N ILE A 130 8.93 -22.07 0.08
CA ILE A 130 9.81 -22.33 -1.07
C ILE A 130 11.01 -21.38 -1.01
N LEU A 131 10.80 -20.08 -0.81
CA LEU A 131 11.88 -19.08 -0.76
C LEU A 131 12.89 -19.38 0.35
N THR A 132 12.42 -19.67 1.58
CA THR A 132 13.32 -19.96 2.70
C THR A 132 14.22 -21.16 2.46
N LYS A 133 13.72 -22.19 1.76
CA LYS A 133 14.46 -23.42 1.48
C LYS A 133 15.26 -23.35 0.19
N ALA A 134 14.72 -22.76 -0.86
CA ALA A 134 15.36 -22.69 -2.17
C ALA A 134 16.56 -21.73 -2.19
N ILE A 135 16.47 -20.59 -1.48
CA ILE A 135 17.62 -19.69 -1.30
C ILE A 135 18.72 -20.37 -0.49
N ALA A 136 18.34 -21.17 0.50
CA ALA A 136 19.27 -21.86 1.39
C ALA A 136 19.73 -23.23 0.87
N HIS A 137 19.40 -23.58 -0.36
CA HIS A 137 19.67 -24.92 -0.88
C HIS A 137 21.18 -25.19 -0.92
N PRO A 138 21.68 -26.34 -0.39
CA PRO A 138 23.13 -26.59 -0.30
C PRO A 138 23.84 -26.61 -1.65
N ASP A 139 23.26 -27.27 -2.65
CA ASP A 139 23.80 -27.31 -4.01
C ASP A 139 23.61 -25.97 -4.72
N PRO A 140 24.69 -25.25 -5.09
CA PRO A 140 24.63 -23.99 -5.81
C PRO A 140 23.92 -24.06 -7.16
N ALA A 141 23.90 -25.22 -7.82
CA ALA A 141 23.31 -25.39 -9.16
C ALA A 141 21.78 -25.34 -9.16
N ILE A 142 21.14 -25.65 -8.03
CA ILE A 142 19.68 -25.63 -7.85
C ILE A 142 19.22 -24.62 -6.79
N ARG A 143 20.15 -23.83 -6.25
CA ARG A 143 19.87 -22.76 -5.30
C ARG A 143 19.23 -21.57 -6.00
N LEU A 144 18.07 -21.17 -5.50
CA LEU A 144 17.36 -19.99 -5.99
C LEU A 144 18.17 -18.73 -5.65
N SER A 145 18.86 -18.20 -6.66
CA SER A 145 19.74 -17.02 -6.52
C SER A 145 19.38 -15.91 -7.51
N TYR A 146 18.70 -16.27 -8.59
CA TYR A 146 18.26 -15.38 -9.65
C TYR A 146 16.85 -15.80 -10.07
N SER A 147 16.00 -14.82 -10.40
CA SER A 147 14.66 -15.05 -10.95
C SER A 147 14.19 -13.78 -11.62
N TRP A 148 13.64 -13.91 -12.84
CA TRP A 148 13.06 -12.77 -13.54
C TRP A 148 11.83 -12.18 -12.86
N GLN A 149 11.20 -12.91 -11.93
CA GLN A 149 10.05 -12.44 -11.17
C GLN A 149 10.42 -11.43 -10.07
N ALA A 150 11.65 -11.47 -9.56
CA ALA A 150 12.14 -10.48 -8.60
C ALA A 150 13.68 -10.34 -8.68
N PRO A 151 14.23 -9.80 -9.79
CA PRO A 151 15.65 -9.93 -10.11
C PRO A 151 16.59 -9.42 -9.02
N LEU A 152 16.41 -8.16 -8.62
CA LEU A 152 17.28 -7.54 -7.61
C LEU A 152 16.94 -8.00 -6.20
N ASP A 153 15.67 -8.28 -5.91
CA ASP A 153 15.25 -8.65 -4.55
C ASP A 153 15.80 -10.02 -4.16
N LEU A 154 15.58 -11.01 -5.03
CA LEU A 154 16.05 -12.37 -4.81
C LEU A 154 17.58 -12.45 -4.81
N PHE A 155 18.23 -11.74 -5.72
CA PHE A 155 19.69 -11.64 -5.73
C PHE A 155 20.22 -11.09 -4.42
N LEU A 156 19.66 -9.97 -3.93
CA LEU A 156 20.06 -9.37 -2.67
C LEU A 156 19.88 -10.34 -1.49
N HIS A 157 18.72 -10.99 -1.39
CA HIS A 157 18.44 -11.97 -0.33
C HIS A 157 19.41 -13.16 -0.39
N SER A 158 19.66 -13.71 -1.59
CA SER A 158 20.59 -14.83 -1.77
C SER A 158 22.03 -14.46 -1.39
N GLN A 159 22.49 -13.27 -1.76
CA GLN A 159 23.84 -12.82 -1.43
C GLN A 159 24.02 -12.58 0.08
N VAL A 160 23.03 -11.98 0.75
CA VAL A 160 23.06 -11.81 2.20
C VAL A 160 22.98 -13.15 2.92
N TRP A 161 22.15 -14.08 2.44
CA TRP A 161 22.10 -15.44 2.96
C TRP A 161 23.46 -16.12 2.89
N ARG A 162 24.10 -16.13 1.70
CA ARG A 162 25.43 -16.75 1.49
C ARG A 162 26.46 -16.23 2.48
N TYR A 163 26.54 -14.90 2.63
CA TYR A 163 27.45 -14.28 3.58
C TYR A 163 27.25 -14.77 5.01
N PHE A 164 26.00 -14.86 5.49
CA PHE A 164 25.73 -15.32 6.85
C PHE A 164 25.72 -16.84 7.01
N HIS A 165 25.46 -17.59 5.95
CA HIS A 165 25.63 -19.04 5.93
C HIS A 165 27.10 -19.40 6.21
N ASP A 166 28.02 -18.81 5.46
CA ASP A 166 29.45 -19.09 5.57
C ASP A 166 30.03 -18.63 6.92
N ASN A 167 29.54 -17.51 7.45
CA ASN A 167 30.08 -16.90 8.68
C ASN A 167 29.35 -17.29 9.98
N ARG A 168 28.08 -17.70 9.91
CA ARG A 168 27.23 -17.98 11.10
C ARG A 168 26.47 -19.30 11.02
N GLY A 169 26.61 -20.06 9.94
CA GLY A 169 25.96 -21.36 9.79
C GLY A 169 24.43 -21.29 9.70
N TRP A 170 23.88 -20.22 9.12
CA TRP A 170 22.42 -20.12 8.88
C TRP A 170 21.94 -21.27 7.99
N GLN A 171 20.93 -22.00 8.45
CA GLN A 171 20.43 -23.22 7.79
C GLN A 171 19.28 -22.95 6.81
N ASP A 172 18.59 -21.83 6.96
CA ASP A 172 17.56 -21.36 6.03
C ASP A 172 17.69 -19.84 5.80
N ALA A 173 16.88 -19.31 4.88
CA ALA A 173 16.91 -17.88 4.54
C ALA A 173 15.97 -17.01 5.39
N MET A 174 15.23 -17.57 6.37
CA MET A 174 14.29 -16.78 7.18
C MET A 174 14.95 -15.62 7.94
N PRO A 175 16.14 -15.78 8.57
CA PRO A 175 16.83 -14.67 9.22
C PRO A 175 17.23 -13.52 8.27
N VAL A 176 17.38 -13.80 6.97
CA VAL A 176 17.68 -12.78 5.95
C VAL A 176 16.48 -11.85 5.78
N TYR A 177 15.28 -12.41 5.67
CA TYR A 177 14.05 -11.62 5.58
C TYR A 177 13.80 -10.83 6.87
N HIS A 178 14.09 -11.41 8.03
CA HIS A 178 14.06 -10.70 9.32
C HIS A 178 15.05 -9.53 9.43
N LEU A 179 16.06 -9.48 8.55
CA LEU A 179 17.01 -8.37 8.45
C LEU A 179 16.64 -7.37 7.36
N LEU A 180 16.39 -7.84 6.14
CA LEU A 180 16.21 -6.98 4.97
C LEU A 180 14.81 -6.35 4.90
N SER A 181 13.76 -7.06 5.32
CA SER A 181 12.40 -6.51 5.32
C SER A 181 12.26 -5.27 6.24
N PRO A 182 12.81 -5.25 7.48
CA PRO A 182 12.85 -4.03 8.28
C PRO A 182 13.66 -2.88 7.64
N VAL A 183 14.74 -3.18 6.90
CA VAL A 183 15.52 -2.17 6.17
C VAL A 183 14.67 -1.54 5.06
N ALA A 184 13.95 -2.36 4.29
CA ALA A 184 12.96 -1.86 3.33
C ALA A 184 11.87 -1.02 4.02
N GLY A 185 11.44 -1.42 5.22
CA GLY A 185 10.50 -0.66 6.04
C GLY A 185 11.01 0.71 6.48
N LEU A 186 12.29 0.83 6.84
CA LEU A 186 12.93 2.12 7.11
C LEU A 186 12.92 3.02 5.86
N LEU A 187 13.21 2.47 4.68
CA LEU A 187 13.15 3.21 3.41
C LEU A 187 11.71 3.67 3.13
N TYR A 188 10.72 2.78 3.32
CA TYR A 188 9.30 3.08 3.17
C TYR A 188 8.87 4.22 4.12
N LEU A 189 9.18 4.12 5.41
CA LEU A 189 8.81 5.14 6.40
C LEU A 189 9.50 6.50 6.13
N SER A 190 10.75 6.47 5.66
CA SER A 190 11.47 7.67 5.24
C SER A 190 10.77 8.32 4.04
N ALA A 191 10.41 7.53 3.03
CA ALA A 191 9.64 8.00 1.88
C ALA A 191 8.26 8.52 2.30
N ALA A 192 7.58 7.87 3.25
CA ALA A 192 6.30 8.30 3.80
C ALA A 192 6.41 9.66 4.49
N ALA A 193 7.43 9.86 5.34
CA ALA A 193 7.66 11.11 6.05
C ALA A 193 7.98 12.26 5.09
N VAL A 194 8.88 12.03 4.13
CA VAL A 194 9.26 13.03 3.11
C VAL A 194 8.07 13.39 2.22
N THR A 195 7.35 12.40 1.72
CA THR A 195 6.17 12.59 0.86
C THR A 195 5.07 13.34 1.61
N SER A 196 4.78 12.96 2.85
CA SER A 196 3.74 13.61 3.66
C SER A 196 4.09 15.06 4.01
N LYS A 197 5.37 15.33 4.31
CA LYS A 197 5.87 16.69 4.55
C LYS A 197 5.79 17.54 3.27
N ALA A 198 6.17 16.98 2.13
CA ALA A 198 6.04 17.65 0.84
C ALA A 198 4.57 17.95 0.50
N SER A 199 3.67 16.98 0.65
CA SER A 199 2.24 17.16 0.48
C SER A 199 1.71 18.29 1.37
N ALA A 200 2.05 18.31 2.66
CA ALA A 200 1.61 19.35 3.57
C ALA A 200 2.16 20.74 3.28
N ARG A 201 3.37 20.83 2.73
CA ARG A 201 3.97 22.11 2.36
C ARG A 201 3.35 22.69 1.09
N TYR A 202 2.97 21.83 0.14
CA TYR A 202 2.62 22.26 -1.22
C TYR A 202 1.15 22.06 -1.59
N THR A 203 0.38 21.36 -0.76
CA THR A 203 -1.05 21.15 -0.96
C THR A 203 -1.82 21.47 0.32
N ALA A 204 -3.14 21.37 0.27
CA ALA A 204 -3.99 21.48 1.46
C ALA A 204 -4.00 20.19 2.31
N THR A 205 -3.21 19.18 1.95
CA THR A 205 -3.21 17.87 2.63
C THR A 205 -2.43 17.92 3.94
N PRO A 206 -3.07 17.67 5.10
CA PRO A 206 -2.35 17.63 6.36
C PRO A 206 -1.31 16.49 6.38
N GLN A 207 -0.11 16.75 6.91
CA GLN A 207 0.98 15.76 6.98
C GLN A 207 0.55 14.48 7.72
N TRP A 208 -0.22 14.61 8.80
CA TRP A 208 -0.71 13.48 9.59
C TRP A 208 -1.65 12.57 8.79
N LEU A 209 -2.40 13.11 7.81
CA LEU A 209 -3.36 12.31 7.04
C LEU A 209 -2.63 11.42 6.05
N SER A 210 -1.71 11.99 5.26
CA SER A 210 -0.89 11.20 4.33
C SER A 210 -0.03 10.18 5.06
N PHE A 211 0.67 10.60 6.13
CA PHE A 211 1.52 9.69 6.88
C PHE A 211 0.69 8.61 7.53
N GLY A 212 -0.37 9.00 8.24
CA GLY A 212 -1.28 8.09 8.94
C GLY A 212 -1.89 7.04 8.03
N LEU A 213 -2.40 7.43 6.85
CA LEU A 213 -3.03 6.50 5.89
C LEU A 213 -2.03 5.51 5.29
N VAL A 214 -0.79 5.93 5.04
CA VAL A 214 0.25 5.09 4.43
C VAL A 214 0.83 4.14 5.46
N THR A 215 1.04 4.59 6.71
CA THR A 215 1.59 3.74 7.78
C THR A 215 0.54 2.88 8.49
N SER A 216 -0.75 3.06 8.20
CA SER A 216 -1.82 2.16 8.66
C SER A 216 -2.16 1.04 7.67
N LEU A 217 -1.53 0.98 6.49
CA LEU A 217 -1.81 -0.07 5.50
C LEU A 217 -1.33 -1.44 5.98
N GLY A 218 -2.05 -2.51 5.59
CA GLY A 218 -1.61 -3.90 5.75
C GLY A 218 -0.27 -4.19 5.06
N VAL A 219 0.12 -3.39 4.06
CA VAL A 219 1.46 -3.39 3.43
C VAL A 219 2.58 -3.33 4.47
N MET A 220 2.35 -2.69 5.62
CA MET A 220 3.32 -2.61 6.70
C MET A 220 3.75 -3.99 7.22
N GLN A 221 2.91 -5.02 7.09
CA GLN A 221 3.27 -6.40 7.44
C GLN A 221 4.53 -6.87 6.71
N LEU A 222 4.74 -6.44 5.45
CA LEU A 222 5.89 -6.85 4.65
C LEU A 222 7.21 -6.58 5.39
N PHE A 223 7.24 -5.52 6.20
CA PHE A 223 8.45 -5.09 6.92
C PHE A 223 8.70 -5.84 8.23
N PHE A 224 7.76 -6.63 8.73
CA PHE A 224 7.90 -7.47 9.92
C PHE A 224 8.57 -8.81 9.58
N GLY A 225 9.67 -8.77 8.83
CA GLY A 225 10.40 -9.98 8.42
C GLY A 225 9.65 -10.89 7.47
N TYR A 226 8.58 -10.39 6.81
CA TYR A 226 7.76 -11.18 5.89
C TYR A 226 8.62 -11.74 4.75
N ILE A 227 8.40 -13.02 4.43
CA ILE A 227 9.30 -13.83 3.61
C ILE A 227 8.83 -13.88 2.16
N GLU A 228 8.81 -12.72 1.50
CA GLU A 228 8.36 -12.57 0.11
C GLU A 228 9.09 -11.39 -0.56
N ASN A 229 9.00 -11.30 -1.89
CA ASN A 229 9.84 -10.40 -2.70
C ASN A 229 9.17 -9.04 -3.02
N TYR A 230 8.42 -8.48 -2.06
CA TYR A 230 7.63 -7.26 -2.25
C TYR A 230 8.03 -6.09 -1.35
N SER A 231 8.86 -6.32 -0.33
CA SER A 231 9.23 -5.30 0.66
C SER A 231 9.94 -4.09 0.02
N TYR A 232 10.94 -4.33 -0.83
CA TYR A 232 11.63 -3.24 -1.53
C TYR A 232 10.77 -2.62 -2.64
N ALA A 233 9.91 -3.41 -3.29
CA ALA A 233 8.95 -2.89 -4.27
C ALA A 233 7.97 -1.90 -3.61
N ALA A 234 7.43 -2.22 -2.42
CA ALA A 234 6.56 -1.31 -1.67
C ALA A 234 7.25 0.02 -1.33
N ALA A 235 8.49 -0.02 -0.84
CA ALA A 235 9.31 1.17 -0.58
C ALA A 235 9.56 1.98 -1.85
N GLY A 236 9.90 1.30 -2.95
CA GLY A 236 10.15 1.90 -4.26
C GLY A 236 8.92 2.59 -4.86
N ILE A 237 7.74 1.97 -4.76
CA ILE A 237 6.46 2.56 -5.20
C ILE A 237 6.22 3.88 -4.47
N LEU A 238 6.30 3.89 -3.13
CA LEU A 238 6.05 5.09 -2.36
C LEU A 238 7.07 6.20 -2.66
N LEU A 239 8.35 5.84 -2.82
CA LEU A 239 9.40 6.76 -3.22
C LEU A 239 9.13 7.36 -4.61
N TYR A 240 8.78 6.53 -5.60
CA TYR A 240 8.41 6.98 -6.94
C TYR A 240 7.23 7.96 -6.90
N LEU A 241 6.15 7.62 -6.20
CA LEU A 241 4.98 8.48 -6.10
C LEU A 241 5.32 9.81 -5.43
N GLY A 242 6.09 9.80 -4.34
CA GLY A 242 6.58 11.00 -3.67
C GLY A 242 7.44 11.89 -4.57
N LEU A 243 8.39 11.31 -5.29
CA LEU A 243 9.23 12.01 -6.27
C LEU A 243 8.40 12.54 -7.46
N GLY A 244 7.36 11.83 -7.87
CA GLY A 244 6.41 12.28 -8.89
C GLY A 244 5.67 13.54 -8.46
N LEU A 245 5.18 13.59 -7.21
CA LEU A 245 4.54 14.78 -6.63
C LEU A 245 5.50 15.97 -6.56
N LEU A 246 6.77 15.75 -6.20
CA LEU A 246 7.82 16.78 -6.21
C LEU A 246 8.17 17.25 -7.63
N THR A 247 8.16 16.34 -8.60
CA THR A 247 8.36 16.65 -10.03
C THR A 247 7.23 17.53 -10.56
N LEU A 248 5.97 17.28 -10.17
CA LEU A 248 4.85 18.17 -10.47
C LEU A 248 5.01 19.58 -9.86
N ARG A 249 5.84 19.78 -8.83
CA ARG A 249 6.21 21.13 -8.34
C ARG A 249 7.47 21.70 -8.96
N GLN A 250 8.10 21.01 -9.90
CA GLN A 250 9.41 21.37 -10.42
C GLN A 250 10.53 21.38 -9.36
N GLN A 251 10.37 20.62 -8.26
CA GLN A 251 11.37 20.50 -7.19
C GLN A 251 12.28 19.28 -7.37
N CYS A 252 11.88 18.35 -8.22
CA CYS A 252 12.65 17.19 -8.59
C CYS A 252 12.71 17.13 -10.12
N PRO A 253 13.84 16.79 -10.74
CA PRO A 253 13.89 16.53 -12.17
C PRO A 253 13.21 15.18 -12.48
N LEU A 254 12.61 15.09 -13.68
CA LEU A 254 11.81 13.94 -14.10
C LEU A 254 12.59 12.62 -14.09
N TRP A 255 13.89 12.67 -14.41
CA TRP A 255 14.74 11.48 -14.45
C TRP A 255 14.91 10.79 -13.09
N VAL A 256 14.79 11.52 -11.98
CA VAL A 256 14.91 10.91 -10.63
C VAL A 256 13.67 10.07 -10.32
N ALA A 257 12.48 10.55 -10.70
CA ALA A 257 11.25 9.75 -10.60
C ALA A 257 11.30 8.54 -11.55
N ALA A 258 11.80 8.72 -12.78
CA ALA A 258 12.00 7.65 -13.75
C ALA A 258 12.96 6.56 -13.21
N LEU A 259 14.09 6.98 -12.63
CA LEU A 259 15.08 6.09 -12.04
C LEU A 259 14.51 5.33 -10.86
N ALA A 260 13.76 6.00 -9.97
CA ALA A 260 13.10 5.34 -8.84
C ALA A 260 12.13 4.26 -9.33
N LEU A 261 11.28 4.55 -10.32
CA LEU A 261 10.37 3.54 -10.90
C LEU A 261 11.14 2.41 -11.58
N ALA A 262 12.21 2.72 -12.32
CA ALA A 262 13.03 1.72 -13.00
C ALA A 262 13.68 0.74 -12.00
N ILE A 263 14.28 1.25 -10.93
CA ILE A 263 14.85 0.43 -9.85
C ILE A 263 13.75 -0.41 -9.18
N THR A 264 12.58 0.19 -8.95
CA THR A 264 11.42 -0.52 -8.38
C THR A 264 11.00 -1.69 -9.28
N ASN A 265 10.93 -1.50 -10.60
CA ASN A 265 10.63 -2.58 -11.56
C ASN A 265 11.69 -3.70 -11.53
N ALA A 266 12.95 -3.36 -11.27
CA ALA A 266 14.02 -4.33 -11.16
C ALA A 266 14.00 -5.12 -9.84
N PHE A 267 13.40 -4.57 -8.78
CA PHE A 267 13.05 -5.34 -7.59
C PHE A 267 11.84 -6.26 -7.86
N HIS A 268 10.79 -5.74 -8.50
CA HIS A 268 9.62 -6.54 -8.85
C HIS A 268 8.91 -6.03 -10.14
N PRO A 269 8.80 -6.84 -11.21
CA PRO A 269 8.22 -6.41 -12.49
C PRO A 269 6.75 -6.02 -12.43
N SER A 270 5.98 -6.46 -11.42
CA SER A 270 4.58 -6.06 -11.26
C SER A 270 4.40 -4.54 -11.17
N THR A 271 5.44 -3.79 -10.79
CA THR A 271 5.38 -2.32 -10.71
C THR A 271 5.43 -1.62 -12.07
N ILE A 272 5.61 -2.34 -13.17
CA ILE A 272 5.52 -1.81 -14.54
C ILE A 272 4.17 -1.13 -14.80
N VAL A 273 3.12 -1.51 -14.05
CA VAL A 273 1.79 -0.90 -14.18
C VAL A 273 1.75 0.59 -13.81
N TYR A 274 2.82 1.15 -13.25
CA TYR A 274 2.93 2.59 -12.99
C TYR A 274 3.48 3.41 -14.17
N TRP A 275 3.91 2.79 -15.27
CA TRP A 275 4.38 3.52 -16.46
C TRP A 275 3.35 4.48 -17.07
N PRO A 276 2.04 4.18 -17.14
CA PRO A 276 1.05 5.16 -17.58
C PRO A 276 1.06 6.45 -16.73
N ALA A 277 1.22 6.34 -15.41
CA ALA A 277 1.36 7.50 -14.53
C ALA A 277 2.66 8.28 -14.80
N MET A 278 3.75 7.58 -15.13
CA MET A 278 5.04 8.17 -15.50
C MET A 278 4.98 8.91 -16.84
N LEU A 279 4.30 8.34 -17.83
CA LEU A 279 4.08 8.97 -19.14
C LEU A 279 3.24 10.23 -19.00
N TRP A 280 2.17 10.17 -18.20
CA TRP A 280 1.38 11.35 -17.88
C TRP A 280 2.22 12.42 -17.13
N LEU A 281 3.09 12.03 -16.22
CA LEU A 281 4.00 12.96 -15.53
C LEU A 281 4.97 13.64 -16.50
N SER A 282 5.51 12.89 -17.47
CA SER A 282 6.35 13.42 -18.55
C SER A 282 5.61 14.44 -19.41
N TRP A 283 4.36 14.14 -19.77
CA TRP A 283 3.49 15.08 -20.50
C TRP A 283 3.31 16.40 -19.75
N GLN A 284 3.11 16.34 -18.43
CA GLN A 284 3.01 17.54 -17.59
C GLN A 284 4.32 18.32 -17.55
N ASP A 285 5.48 17.64 -17.47
CA ASP A 285 6.79 18.30 -17.48
C ASP A 285 7.05 19.06 -18.79
N ILE A 286 6.76 18.43 -19.94
CA ILE A 286 6.86 19.04 -21.29
C ILE A 286 5.98 20.30 -21.36
N SER A 287 4.71 20.15 -20.97
CA SER A 287 3.72 21.23 -21.06
C SER A 287 4.06 22.45 -20.21
N ARG A 288 4.90 22.30 -19.18
CA ARG A 288 5.17 23.33 -18.17
C ARG A 288 6.53 24.00 -18.30
N ARG A 289 7.57 23.24 -18.62
CA ARG A 289 8.94 23.78 -18.62
C ARG A 289 9.33 24.46 -19.94
N ASN A 290 8.43 24.47 -20.93
CA ASN A 290 8.75 24.85 -22.32
C ASN A 290 10.03 24.16 -22.82
N LYS A 291 10.31 22.96 -22.30
CA LYS A 291 11.48 22.17 -22.68
C LYS A 291 11.15 21.47 -23.98
N GLY A 292 12.14 21.36 -24.86
CA GLY A 292 12.03 20.51 -26.03
C GLY A 292 11.70 19.08 -25.60
N TRP A 293 10.72 18.47 -26.28
CA TRP A 293 10.23 17.12 -25.99
C TRP A 293 11.35 16.07 -25.87
N HIS A 294 12.44 16.24 -26.63
CA HIS A 294 13.64 15.41 -26.56
C HIS A 294 14.22 15.31 -25.13
N SER A 295 14.30 16.43 -24.39
CA SER A 295 14.85 16.45 -23.04
C SER A 295 14.01 15.61 -22.08
N SER A 296 12.68 15.67 -22.21
CA SER A 296 11.78 14.84 -21.40
C SER A 296 11.86 13.38 -21.81
N VAL A 297 11.96 13.07 -23.11
CA VAL A 297 12.18 11.70 -23.60
C VAL A 297 13.47 11.10 -23.01
N TYR A 298 14.59 11.81 -23.04
CA TYR A 298 15.84 11.32 -22.43
C TYR A 298 15.72 11.10 -20.93
N GLN A 299 15.07 12.02 -20.21
CA GLN A 299 14.86 11.89 -18.76
C GLN A 299 13.99 10.68 -18.41
N VAL A 300 13.03 10.30 -19.27
CA VAL A 300 12.15 9.14 -19.03
C VAL A 300 12.78 7.83 -19.48
N LEU A 301 13.46 7.80 -20.63
CA LEU A 301 13.95 6.56 -21.24
C LEU A 301 15.36 6.16 -20.80
N LEU A 302 16.26 7.11 -20.53
CA LEU A 302 17.64 6.75 -20.19
C LEU A 302 17.74 5.97 -18.86
N PRO A 303 17.09 6.39 -17.75
CA PRO A 303 17.15 5.63 -16.51
C PRO A 303 16.66 4.17 -16.60
N PRO A 304 15.46 3.86 -17.16
CA PRO A 304 15.03 2.47 -17.30
C PRO A 304 15.92 1.67 -18.25
N LEU A 305 16.44 2.26 -19.33
CA LEU A 305 17.38 1.54 -20.21
C LEU A 305 18.65 1.12 -19.44
N LEU A 306 19.21 2.00 -18.62
CA LEU A 306 20.39 1.69 -17.81
C LEU A 306 20.09 0.62 -16.75
N VAL A 307 18.96 0.73 -16.05
CA VAL A 307 18.57 -0.24 -15.03
C VAL A 307 18.26 -1.60 -15.67
N VAL A 308 17.48 -1.64 -16.76
CA VAL A 308 17.18 -2.87 -17.49
C VAL A 308 18.46 -3.52 -18.02
N ALA A 309 19.38 -2.75 -18.61
CA ALA A 309 20.66 -3.28 -19.06
C ALA A 309 21.47 -3.88 -17.90
N GLY A 310 21.53 -3.19 -16.76
CA GLY A 310 22.19 -3.71 -15.55
C GLY A 310 21.54 -5.00 -15.03
N THR A 311 20.20 -5.06 -14.98
CA THR A 311 19.47 -6.26 -14.59
C THR A 311 19.71 -7.41 -15.57
N VAL A 312 19.67 -7.17 -16.88
CA VAL A 312 19.97 -8.19 -17.88
C VAL A 312 21.38 -8.73 -17.71
N ILE A 313 22.38 -7.87 -17.55
CA ILE A 313 23.78 -8.29 -17.32
C ILE A 313 23.88 -9.14 -16.05
N LEU A 314 23.22 -8.73 -14.96
CA LEU A 314 23.18 -9.49 -13.71
C LEU A 314 22.57 -10.88 -13.91
N MET A 315 21.44 -10.95 -14.61
CA MET A 315 20.70 -12.19 -14.86
C MET A 315 21.46 -13.14 -15.79
N GLU A 316 22.09 -12.62 -16.86
CA GLU A 316 22.97 -13.38 -17.75
C GLU A 316 24.19 -13.94 -16.99
N TRP A 317 24.83 -13.13 -16.14
CA TRP A 317 25.95 -13.57 -15.31
C TRP A 317 25.55 -14.67 -14.32
N GLY A 318 24.30 -14.65 -13.85
CA GLY A 318 23.71 -15.67 -13.00
C GLY A 318 23.28 -16.95 -13.72
N GLY A 319 23.39 -17.04 -15.04
CA GLY A 319 22.89 -18.17 -15.83
C GLY A 319 21.38 -18.16 -16.06
N HIS A 320 20.70 -17.09 -15.66
CA HIS A 320 19.26 -16.85 -15.88
C HIS A 320 19.06 -15.78 -16.96
N GLY A 321 19.70 -15.96 -18.11
CA GLY A 321 19.65 -14.99 -19.21
C GLY A 321 18.25 -14.76 -19.78
N ILE A 322 18.16 -13.96 -20.85
CA ILE A 322 16.88 -13.64 -21.51
C ILE A 322 16.12 -14.91 -21.94
N VAL A 323 16.81 -16.00 -22.26
CA VAL A 323 16.17 -17.27 -22.62
C VAL A 323 15.35 -17.85 -21.45
N THR A 324 15.80 -17.71 -20.20
CA THR A 324 15.05 -18.24 -19.04
C THR A 324 13.78 -17.44 -18.77
N LEU A 325 13.78 -16.13 -19.03
CA LEU A 325 12.60 -15.26 -18.97
C LEU A 325 11.44 -15.78 -19.84
N PHE A 326 11.74 -16.45 -20.96
CA PHE A 326 10.72 -17.00 -21.85
C PHE A 326 10.45 -18.49 -21.63
N THR A 327 11.14 -19.13 -20.67
CA THR A 327 11.04 -20.57 -20.42
C THR A 327 10.75 -20.87 -18.95
N THR A 328 11.78 -21.01 -18.11
CA THR A 328 11.64 -21.45 -16.70
C THR A 328 11.21 -20.35 -15.74
N ASP A 329 11.57 -19.10 -16.03
CA ASP A 329 11.36 -17.95 -15.14
C ASP A 329 10.25 -17.03 -15.66
N ARG A 330 9.49 -17.50 -16.64
CA ARG A 330 8.42 -16.72 -17.25
C ARG A 330 7.40 -16.28 -16.18
N PRO A 331 6.90 -15.04 -16.24
CA PRO A 331 5.87 -14.60 -15.30
C PRO A 331 4.56 -15.37 -15.51
N GLY A 332 3.65 -15.25 -14.53
CA GLY A 332 2.37 -15.97 -14.53
C GLY A 332 2.44 -17.33 -13.84
N GLY A 333 3.38 -17.51 -12.91
CA GLY A 333 3.35 -18.64 -12.00
C GLY A 333 3.61 -20.01 -12.63
N GLY A 334 3.08 -21.06 -12.01
CA GLY A 334 3.32 -22.47 -12.30
C GLY A 334 2.75 -22.97 -13.63
N ASP A 335 1.84 -22.24 -14.28
CA ASP A 335 1.37 -22.50 -15.65
C ASP A 335 1.70 -21.40 -16.66
N ALA A 336 2.39 -20.35 -16.22
CA ALA A 336 2.73 -19.17 -17.00
C ALA A 336 1.53 -18.42 -17.59
N ARG A 337 0.37 -18.47 -16.90
CA ARG A 337 -0.80 -17.69 -17.26
C ARG A 337 -0.86 -16.45 -16.38
N TRP A 338 -0.74 -15.30 -17.03
CA TRP A 338 -0.71 -14.02 -16.33
C TRP A 338 -2.10 -13.58 -15.93
N LEU A 339 -3.11 -13.93 -16.73
CA LEU A 339 -4.45 -13.39 -16.62
C LEU A 339 -5.41 -14.41 -16.03
N VAL A 340 -6.27 -13.96 -15.11
CA VAL A 340 -7.41 -14.76 -14.65
C VAL A 340 -8.25 -15.16 -15.87
N PRO A 341 -8.59 -16.45 -16.05
CA PRO A 341 -9.36 -16.89 -17.19
C PRO A 341 -10.76 -16.24 -17.17
N LEU A 342 -11.27 -15.86 -18.34
CA LEU A 342 -12.57 -15.18 -18.43
C LEU A 342 -13.74 -16.09 -18.07
N TRP A 343 -13.72 -17.34 -18.54
CA TRP A 343 -14.91 -18.20 -18.59
C TRP A 343 -14.75 -19.60 -17.99
N ALA A 344 -13.56 -20.20 -18.08
CA ALA A 344 -13.32 -21.55 -17.58
C ALA A 344 -11.90 -21.68 -17.04
N THR A 345 -11.76 -22.35 -15.91
CA THR A 345 -10.47 -22.81 -15.39
C THR A 345 -10.09 -24.11 -16.10
N THR A 346 -8.81 -24.27 -16.41
CA THR A 346 -8.25 -25.36 -17.21
C THR A 346 -6.98 -25.93 -16.60
N THR A 347 -6.37 -25.23 -15.65
CA THR A 347 -5.21 -25.70 -14.89
C THR A 347 -5.54 -25.71 -13.39
N ARG A 348 -4.72 -26.40 -12.59
CA ARG A 348 -4.83 -26.39 -11.13
C ARG A 348 -4.42 -25.06 -10.48
N TRP A 349 -3.77 -24.18 -11.24
CA TRP A 349 -3.29 -22.87 -10.78
C TRP A 349 -4.34 -21.77 -11.03
N GLU A 350 -5.38 -22.07 -11.81
CA GLU A 350 -6.52 -21.20 -12.03
C GLU A 350 -7.62 -21.49 -10.99
N ARG A 351 -7.68 -20.68 -9.91
CA ARG A 351 -8.63 -20.88 -8.80
C ARG A 351 -10.06 -20.47 -9.12
N TYR A 352 -10.23 -19.52 -10.04
CA TYR A 352 -11.52 -18.94 -10.37
C TYR A 352 -11.48 -18.25 -11.74
N THR A 353 -12.67 -17.88 -12.23
CA THR A 353 -12.81 -17.06 -13.44
C THR A 353 -13.04 -15.60 -13.10
N MET A 354 -12.72 -14.69 -14.03
CA MET A 354 -12.67 -13.25 -13.79
C MET A 354 -13.97 -12.66 -13.23
N PHE A 355 -15.13 -13.19 -13.64
CA PHE A 355 -16.44 -12.68 -13.20
C PHE A 355 -17.14 -13.57 -12.18
N SER A 356 -16.43 -14.56 -11.62
CA SER A 356 -17.00 -15.43 -10.59
C SER A 356 -17.02 -14.76 -9.22
N TRP A 357 -17.94 -15.21 -8.37
CA TRP A 357 -18.03 -14.73 -6.99
C TRP A 357 -16.75 -14.96 -6.16
N PRO A 358 -16.07 -16.12 -6.22
CA PRO A 358 -14.81 -16.33 -5.50
C PRO A 358 -13.74 -15.29 -5.83
N HIS A 359 -13.58 -14.91 -7.10
CA HIS A 359 -12.63 -13.88 -7.51
C HIS A 359 -12.98 -12.51 -6.88
N LEU A 360 -14.24 -12.07 -7.03
CA LEU A 360 -14.68 -10.80 -6.43
C LEU A 360 -14.53 -10.82 -4.90
N ARG A 361 -14.85 -11.93 -4.25
CA ARG A 361 -14.71 -12.11 -2.81
C ARG A 361 -13.25 -12.00 -2.36
N ASP A 362 -12.32 -12.60 -3.08
CA ASP A 362 -10.89 -12.51 -2.77
C ASP A 362 -10.39 -11.08 -2.94
N LEU A 363 -10.79 -10.39 -4.01
CA LEU A 363 -10.48 -8.98 -4.18
C LEU A 363 -11.03 -8.13 -3.03
N LEU A 364 -12.27 -8.36 -2.60
CA LEU A 364 -12.86 -7.62 -1.46
C LEU A 364 -12.13 -7.93 -0.15
N ASN A 365 -11.76 -9.19 0.10
CA ASN A 365 -10.97 -9.56 1.27
C ASN A 365 -9.59 -8.92 1.24
N GLU A 366 -8.95 -8.84 0.09
CA GLU A 366 -7.67 -8.15 -0.08
C GLU A 366 -7.79 -6.66 0.30
N GLN A 367 -8.87 -6.00 -0.13
CA GLN A 367 -9.14 -4.62 0.28
C GLN A 367 -9.38 -4.51 1.79
N LEU A 368 -10.16 -5.42 2.38
CA LEU A 368 -10.44 -5.44 3.81
C LEU A 368 -9.19 -5.73 4.66
N LEU A 369 -8.27 -6.51 4.13
CA LEU A 369 -7.00 -6.81 4.75
C LEU A 369 -6.09 -5.58 4.76
N VAL A 370 -5.83 -5.04 3.58
CA VAL A 370 -4.71 -4.09 3.41
C VAL A 370 -5.15 -2.65 3.62
N GLY A 371 -6.37 -2.31 3.20
CA GLY A 371 -6.86 -0.93 3.22
C GLY A 371 -8.37 -0.85 3.41
N PRO A 372 -8.94 -1.40 4.50
CA PRO A 372 -10.40 -1.56 4.67
C PRO A 372 -11.17 -0.25 4.56
N ILE A 373 -10.52 0.88 4.84
CA ILE A 373 -11.14 2.20 4.79
C ILE A 373 -11.01 2.89 3.42
N LEU A 374 -10.08 2.48 2.55
CA LEU A 374 -9.65 3.31 1.41
C LEU A 374 -10.71 3.40 0.31
N LEU A 375 -11.16 2.28 -0.24
CA LEU A 375 -12.19 2.28 -1.28
C LEU A 375 -13.54 2.83 -0.78
N PRO A 376 -14.04 2.45 0.42
CA PRO A 376 -15.24 3.07 0.97
C PRO A 376 -15.11 4.60 1.11
N THR A 377 -13.94 5.08 1.53
CA THR A 377 -13.67 6.52 1.66
C THR A 377 -13.61 7.22 0.30
N LEU A 378 -13.03 6.60 -0.72
CA LEU A 378 -13.06 7.14 -2.10
C LEU A 378 -14.49 7.20 -2.64
N LEU A 379 -15.30 6.18 -2.38
CA LEU A 379 -16.72 6.17 -2.77
C LEU A 379 -17.49 7.27 -2.05
N ALA A 380 -17.32 7.42 -0.74
CA ALA A 380 -17.93 8.49 0.04
C ALA A 380 -17.48 9.89 -0.44
N ALA A 381 -16.20 10.04 -0.78
CA ALA A 381 -15.64 11.26 -1.36
C ALA A 381 -16.28 11.58 -2.72
N TRP A 382 -16.42 10.59 -3.59
CA TRP A 382 -17.05 10.73 -4.91
C TRP A 382 -18.54 11.07 -4.81
N LEU A 383 -19.29 10.34 -3.97
CA LEU A 383 -20.70 10.63 -3.69
C LEU A 383 -20.86 12.04 -3.13
N SER A 384 -19.98 12.43 -2.22
CA SER A 384 -20.00 13.76 -1.63
C SER A 384 -19.78 14.86 -2.65
N TRP A 385 -18.83 14.64 -3.55
CA TRP A 385 -18.55 15.54 -4.64
C TRP A 385 -19.72 15.66 -5.62
N ARG A 386 -20.41 14.55 -5.95
CA ARG A 386 -21.56 14.54 -6.87
C ARG A 386 -22.79 15.22 -6.28
N LEU A 387 -23.12 14.92 -5.02
CA LEU A 387 -24.38 15.32 -4.40
C LEU A 387 -24.34 16.73 -3.79
N TRP A 388 -23.18 17.17 -3.34
CA TRP A 388 -23.05 18.41 -2.55
C TRP A 388 -22.04 19.40 -3.12
N ARG A 389 -21.77 19.34 -4.44
CA ARG A 389 -20.97 20.35 -5.13
C ARG A 389 -21.63 21.72 -4.95
N GLN A 390 -21.09 22.53 -4.04
CA GLN A 390 -21.46 23.93 -3.99
C GLN A 390 -20.89 24.60 -5.25
N PRO A 391 -21.69 25.37 -6.00
CA PRO A 391 -21.16 26.28 -7.01
C PRO A 391 -20.08 27.14 -6.35
N GLU A 392 -18.86 27.08 -6.86
CA GLU A 392 -17.69 27.77 -6.31
C GLU A 392 -17.91 29.29 -6.31
N GLU A 393 -18.47 29.86 -5.24
CA GLU A 393 -18.35 31.30 -4.95
C GLU A 393 -17.05 31.63 -4.20
N ASN A 394 -16.31 30.61 -3.75
CA ASN A 394 -15.09 30.82 -2.98
C ASN A 394 -13.88 31.12 -3.88
N HIS A 395 -13.26 32.27 -3.61
CA HIS A 395 -12.05 32.87 -4.17
C HIS A 395 -10.77 32.01 -4.04
N PHE A 396 -10.83 30.69 -4.27
CA PHE A 396 -9.61 29.95 -4.56
C PHE A 396 -9.08 30.45 -5.90
N THR A 397 -8.01 31.24 -5.84
CA THR A 397 -7.23 31.68 -7.00
C THR A 397 -7.06 30.49 -7.97
N LYS A 398 -7.54 30.64 -9.22
CA LYS A 398 -7.59 29.59 -10.26
C LYS A 398 -6.31 28.74 -10.32
N ASP A 399 -5.15 29.35 -10.06
CA ASP A 399 -3.84 28.70 -10.09
C ASP A 399 -3.64 27.62 -9.01
N LYS A 400 -4.13 27.84 -7.77
CA LYS A 400 -4.01 26.84 -6.70
C LYS A 400 -4.90 25.62 -6.97
N ALA A 401 -6.11 25.84 -7.48
CA ALA A 401 -7.04 24.77 -7.84
C ALA A 401 -6.46 23.88 -8.95
N LYS A 402 -5.87 24.48 -10.00
CA LYS A 402 -5.24 23.75 -11.11
C LYS A 402 -4.10 22.85 -10.62
N SER A 403 -3.21 23.37 -9.77
CA SER A 403 -2.08 22.59 -9.25
C SER A 403 -2.51 21.39 -8.40
N GLY A 404 -3.72 21.44 -7.82
CA GLY A 404 -4.22 20.37 -6.98
C GLY A 404 -4.81 19.19 -7.75
N LEU A 405 -5.45 19.47 -8.89
CA LEU A 405 -6.10 18.45 -9.71
C LEU A 405 -5.09 17.49 -10.32
N GLU A 406 -3.96 18.00 -10.79
CA GLU A 406 -2.87 17.19 -11.36
C GLU A 406 -2.36 16.11 -10.40
N TYR A 407 -2.34 16.40 -9.09
CA TYR A 407 -1.90 15.47 -8.07
C TYR A 407 -2.86 14.31 -7.97
N ILE A 408 -4.16 14.63 -7.99
CA ILE A 408 -5.23 13.63 -7.99
C ILE A 408 -5.15 12.81 -9.28
N VAL A 409 -4.95 13.43 -10.44
CA VAL A 409 -4.87 12.70 -11.72
C VAL A 409 -3.68 11.75 -11.74
N PHE A 410 -2.49 12.20 -11.33
CA PHE A 410 -1.30 11.36 -11.21
C PHE A 410 -1.55 10.12 -10.34
N LEU A 411 -2.03 10.35 -9.12
CA LEU A 411 -2.28 9.30 -8.15
C LEU A 411 -3.43 8.39 -8.59
N ALA A 412 -4.48 8.94 -9.22
CA ALA A 412 -5.61 8.18 -9.74
C ALA A 412 -5.19 7.26 -10.89
N ILE A 413 -4.32 7.71 -11.81
CA ILE A 413 -3.78 6.81 -12.84
C ILE A 413 -3.02 5.66 -12.18
N GLY A 414 -2.14 5.95 -11.21
CA GLY A 414 -1.41 4.92 -10.47
C GLY A 414 -2.34 3.95 -9.72
N THR A 415 -3.37 4.46 -9.04
CA THR A 415 -4.40 3.67 -8.35
C THR A 415 -5.15 2.77 -9.33
N VAL A 416 -5.69 3.33 -10.42
CA VAL A 416 -6.49 2.58 -11.39
C VAL A 416 -5.65 1.52 -12.09
N CYS A 417 -4.44 1.84 -12.54
CA CYS A 417 -3.59 0.87 -13.21
C CYS A 417 -3.20 -0.30 -12.30
N HIS A 418 -2.91 -0.05 -11.02
CA HIS A 418 -2.59 -1.13 -10.10
C HIS A 418 -3.84 -1.93 -9.67
N LEU A 419 -4.98 -1.27 -9.45
CA LEU A 419 -6.25 -1.98 -9.20
C LEU A 419 -6.68 -2.83 -10.40
N LEU A 420 -6.40 -2.39 -11.63
CA LEU A 420 -6.60 -3.21 -12.83
C LEU A 420 -5.64 -4.40 -12.87
N LEU A 421 -4.37 -4.23 -12.43
CA LEU A 421 -3.44 -5.35 -12.31
C LEU A 421 -4.01 -6.44 -11.40
N ILE A 422 -4.40 -6.09 -10.16
CA ILE A 422 -4.90 -7.09 -9.21
C ILE A 422 -6.19 -7.75 -9.68
N TRP A 423 -7.03 -7.03 -10.44
CA TRP A 423 -8.25 -7.59 -11.04
C TRP A 423 -7.94 -8.57 -12.20
N LEU A 424 -6.87 -8.32 -12.93
CA LEU A 424 -6.52 -9.07 -14.13
C LEU A 424 -5.55 -10.22 -13.83
N TRP A 425 -4.73 -10.12 -12.80
CA TRP A 425 -3.65 -11.06 -12.50
C TRP A 425 -4.15 -12.39 -11.93
N ASN A 426 -3.66 -13.51 -12.44
CA ASN A 426 -3.96 -14.85 -11.92
C ASN A 426 -3.10 -15.17 -10.67
N PRO A 427 -3.69 -15.28 -9.47
CA PRO A 427 -2.95 -15.73 -8.29
C PRO A 427 -2.95 -17.26 -8.21
N ASP A 428 -1.79 -17.86 -8.44
CA ASP A 428 -1.57 -19.31 -8.38
C ASP A 428 -2.08 -19.94 -7.09
N TYR A 429 -1.92 -19.22 -5.98
CA TYR A 429 -2.28 -19.71 -4.65
C TYR A 429 -3.61 -19.15 -4.13
N GLY A 430 -4.31 -18.36 -4.95
CA GLY A 430 -5.52 -17.63 -4.57
C GLY A 430 -5.22 -16.33 -3.84
N GLY A 431 -6.23 -15.46 -3.70
CA GLY A 431 -6.02 -14.10 -3.18
C GLY A 431 -5.48 -14.05 -1.76
N GLN A 432 -5.86 -15.01 -0.92
CA GLN A 432 -5.40 -15.06 0.48
C GLN A 432 -3.89 -15.31 0.59
N ARG A 433 -3.31 -16.15 -0.27
CA ARG A 433 -1.90 -16.53 -0.18
C ARG A 433 -0.99 -15.56 -0.92
N ASP A 434 -1.51 -14.92 -1.97
CA ASP A 434 -0.81 -13.90 -2.79
C ASP A 434 -1.23 -12.47 -2.42
N TRP A 435 -1.67 -12.26 -1.18
CA TRP A 435 -2.16 -10.97 -0.68
C TRP A 435 -1.10 -9.87 -0.79
N ASP A 436 0.16 -10.23 -0.60
CA ASP A 436 1.30 -9.34 -0.59
C ASP A 436 1.56 -8.68 -1.95
N LEU A 437 1.44 -9.44 -3.05
CA LEU A 437 1.49 -8.92 -4.42
C LEU A 437 0.41 -7.85 -4.62
N PHE A 438 -0.80 -8.13 -4.15
CA PHE A 438 -1.97 -7.28 -4.35
C PHE A 438 -2.00 -6.06 -3.41
N SER A 439 -1.37 -6.17 -2.25
CA SER A 439 -1.32 -5.14 -1.22
C SER A 439 -0.75 -3.82 -1.73
N LEU A 440 0.16 -3.88 -2.72
CA LEU A 440 0.86 -2.74 -3.29
C LEU A 440 -0.08 -1.72 -3.94
N ALA A 441 -1.26 -2.15 -4.41
CA ALA A 441 -2.29 -1.27 -4.96
C ALA A 441 -2.79 -0.22 -3.94
N MET A 442 -2.66 -0.49 -2.64
CA MET A 442 -3.17 0.38 -1.59
C MET A 442 -2.29 1.61 -1.34
N ILE A 443 -1.01 1.59 -1.75
CA ILE A 443 -0.09 2.72 -1.60
C ILE A 443 -0.57 3.97 -2.38
N PRO A 444 -0.76 3.92 -3.72
CA PRO A 444 -1.27 5.08 -4.46
C PRO A 444 -2.70 5.46 -4.03
N THR A 445 -3.51 4.47 -3.65
CA THR A 445 -4.90 4.67 -3.19
C THR A 445 -4.95 5.46 -1.87
N ALA A 446 -4.08 5.16 -0.91
CA ALA A 446 -3.95 5.90 0.34
C ALA A 446 -3.56 7.36 0.07
N LEU A 447 -2.57 7.60 -0.80
CA LEU A 447 -2.17 8.95 -1.18
C LEU A 447 -3.29 9.69 -1.94
N LEU A 448 -4.05 9.01 -2.80
CA LEU A 448 -5.19 9.58 -3.51
C LEU A 448 -6.26 10.06 -2.52
N VAL A 449 -6.64 9.22 -1.55
CA VAL A 449 -7.57 9.60 -0.46
C VAL A 449 -7.05 10.82 0.30
N ALA A 450 -5.77 10.81 0.68
CA ALA A 450 -5.14 11.90 1.41
C ALA A 450 -5.19 13.25 0.65
N HIS A 451 -5.15 13.21 -0.69
CA HIS A 451 -5.23 14.42 -1.52
C HIS A 451 -6.67 14.81 -1.88
N MET A 452 -7.61 13.87 -1.94
CA MET A 452 -9.01 14.17 -2.26
C MET A 452 -9.77 14.74 -1.06
N LEU A 453 -9.65 14.13 0.12
CA LEU A 453 -10.50 14.48 1.27
C LEU A 453 -10.38 15.93 1.75
N PRO A 454 -9.18 16.52 1.90
CA PRO A 454 -9.06 17.92 2.36
C PRO A 454 -9.69 18.94 1.40
N ARG A 455 -9.94 18.56 0.15
CA ARG A 455 -10.64 19.39 -0.84
C ARG A 455 -12.16 19.31 -0.70
N LEU A 456 -12.67 18.18 -0.20
CA LEU A 456 -14.09 17.98 0.07
C LEU A 456 -14.48 18.48 1.46
N ILE A 457 -13.58 18.32 2.43
CA ILE A 457 -13.78 18.70 3.84
C ILE A 457 -12.81 19.82 4.18
N ALA A 458 -13.20 21.05 3.88
CA ALA A 458 -12.35 22.23 4.07
C ALA A 458 -12.04 22.52 5.54
N ASN A 459 -12.92 22.14 6.47
CA ASN A 459 -12.71 22.35 7.90
C ASN A 459 -11.80 21.26 8.48
N PRO A 460 -10.58 21.60 8.96
CA PRO A 460 -9.63 20.61 9.47
C PRO A 460 -10.14 19.81 10.67
N ARG A 461 -10.99 20.41 11.52
CA ARG A 461 -11.58 19.73 12.69
C ARG A 461 -12.55 18.64 12.25
N VAL A 462 -13.36 18.92 11.22
CA VAL A 462 -14.31 17.97 10.64
C VAL A 462 -13.56 16.83 9.93
N LEU A 463 -12.50 17.16 9.19
CA LEU A 463 -11.64 16.16 8.56
C LEU A 463 -11.01 15.23 9.60
N LEU A 464 -10.48 15.81 10.69
CA LEU A 464 -9.91 15.05 11.81
C LEU A 464 -10.96 14.14 12.44
N ALA A 465 -12.15 14.66 12.74
CA ALA A 465 -13.21 13.88 13.36
C ALA A 465 -13.70 12.70 12.52
N GLY A 466 -13.77 12.88 11.19
CA GLY A 466 -14.12 11.80 10.28
C GLY A 466 -13.01 10.77 10.08
N MET A 467 -11.75 11.19 10.04
CA MET A 467 -10.63 10.31 9.66
C MET A 467 -9.92 9.62 10.83
N ILE A 468 -9.88 10.21 12.03
CA ILE A 468 -9.20 9.58 13.17
C ILE A 468 -9.82 8.22 13.53
N PRO A 469 -11.15 8.06 13.63
CA PRO A 469 -11.74 6.75 13.92
C PRO A 469 -11.44 5.70 12.85
N LEU A 470 -11.46 6.11 11.56
CA LEU A 470 -11.10 5.23 10.45
C LEU A 470 -9.64 4.80 10.51
N LEU A 471 -8.72 5.74 10.79
CA LEU A 471 -7.29 5.42 10.98
C LEU A 471 -7.08 4.49 12.17
N MET A 472 -7.76 4.71 13.29
CA MET A 472 -7.67 3.83 14.46
C MET A 472 -8.15 2.42 14.13
N LEU A 473 -9.25 2.29 13.39
CA LEU A 473 -9.74 0.98 12.93
C LEU A 473 -8.75 0.30 11.98
N GLN A 474 -8.17 1.04 11.05
CA GLN A 474 -7.17 0.50 10.13
C GLN A 474 -5.88 0.06 10.87
N TYR A 475 -5.41 0.84 11.85
CA TYR A 475 -4.29 0.44 12.70
C TYR A 475 -4.61 -0.77 13.56
N ALA A 476 -5.83 -0.87 14.09
CA ALA A 476 -6.25 -2.04 14.85
C ALA A 476 -6.21 -3.30 13.96
N GLN A 477 -6.70 -3.21 12.72
CA GLN A 477 -6.63 -4.30 11.74
C GLN A 477 -5.19 -4.68 11.38
N LEU A 478 -4.31 -3.70 11.17
CA LEU A 478 -2.89 -3.95 10.95
C LEU A 478 -2.25 -4.65 12.16
N ALA A 479 -2.55 -4.18 13.37
CA ALA A 479 -2.00 -4.74 14.60
C ALA A 479 -2.45 -6.20 14.83
N THR A 480 -3.71 -6.54 14.53
CA THR A 480 -4.19 -7.92 14.62
C THR A 480 -3.53 -8.82 13.59
N TRP A 481 -3.33 -8.34 12.36
CA TRP A 481 -2.62 -9.08 11.32
C TRP A 481 -1.15 -9.33 11.68
N ILE A 482 -0.44 -8.31 12.19
CA ILE A 482 0.93 -8.48 12.71
C ILE A 482 0.96 -9.50 13.83
N TYR A 483 0.08 -9.35 14.83
CA TYR A 483 0.00 -10.27 15.96
C TYR A 483 -0.22 -11.71 15.51
N GLN A 484 -1.17 -11.96 14.61
CA GLN A 484 -1.41 -13.30 14.05
C GLN A 484 -0.13 -13.91 13.47
N ASN A 485 0.64 -13.12 12.70
CA ASN A 485 1.87 -13.58 12.05
C ASN A 485 3.03 -13.84 13.04
N THR A 486 2.98 -13.29 14.26
CA THR A 486 3.95 -13.63 15.32
C THR A 486 3.66 -14.97 16.01
N LEU A 487 2.47 -15.53 15.82
CA LEU A 487 2.10 -16.81 16.41
C LEU A 487 2.74 -17.95 15.64
N ARG A 488 3.30 -18.92 16.38
CA ARG A 488 3.92 -20.10 15.77
C ARG A 488 2.87 -20.87 14.98
N TRP A 489 3.28 -21.34 13.81
CA TRP A 489 2.46 -22.18 12.96
C TRP A 489 3.15 -23.51 12.73
N VAL A 490 2.41 -24.60 12.88
CA VAL A 490 2.91 -25.95 12.61
C VAL A 490 2.27 -26.41 11.31
N TRP A 491 3.10 -26.72 10.32
CA TRP A 491 2.64 -27.40 9.11
C TRP A 491 2.19 -28.82 9.47
N PRO A 492 1.02 -29.27 8.99
CA PRO A 492 0.52 -30.62 9.23
C PRO A 492 1.43 -31.70 8.62
#